data_AF-A0A652KJU5-F1
#
_entry.id   AF-A0A652KJU5-F1
#
_cell.length_a   1.000
_cell.length_b   1.000
_cell.length_c   1.000
_cell.angle_alpha   90.00
_cell.angle_beta   90.00
_cell.angle_gamma   90.00
#
_symmetry.space_group_name_H-M   'P 1'
#
loop_
_entity.id
_entity.type
_entity.pdbx_description
1 polymer ?
#
loop_
_entity_poly.entity_id
_entity_poly.type
_entity_poly.pdbx_seq_one_letter_code
_entity_poly.pdbx_strand_id
1 'polypeptide(L)'
;MLGAQNVGAAVKSTGGSDVEVSGTPRADALAEGLVREAKQWKKSDLLHNSYTGCRMDAYEGEELSGTVDVSVKWSVLSVGMMDDPKNSRTWRQVNKSVYVAPEQGPARMQLLATCAVPGAAASQSSGLPLQFEVSGASLGAELRWELLRAFAQSVTEEMGCATPPVIPSVLPVAA
;
A
#
# COMPACT_ATOMS: atom_id res chain seq x y z
N MET A 1 -12.65 2.82 0.65
CA MET A 1 -11.25 2.44 0.37
C MET A 1 -10.31 3.64 0.31
N LEU A 2 -10.40 4.55 -0.68
CA LEU A 2 -9.51 5.73 -0.72
C LEU A 2 -10.13 7.01 -0.14
N GLY A 3 -11.46 7.07 -0.09
CA GLY A 3 -12.22 8.26 0.31
C GLY A 3 -12.49 9.20 -0.87
N ALA A 4 -13.74 9.65 -1.01
CA ALA A 4 -14.16 10.45 -2.17
C ALA A 4 -13.38 11.78 -2.30
N GLN A 5 -13.05 12.41 -1.17
CA GLN A 5 -12.25 13.65 -1.16
C GLN A 5 -10.83 13.42 -1.68
N ASN A 6 -10.17 12.34 -1.24
CA ASN A 6 -8.82 12.01 -1.67
C ASN A 6 -8.77 11.64 -3.15
N VAL A 7 -9.77 10.89 -3.64
CA VAL A 7 -9.91 10.58 -5.07
C VAL A 7 -10.11 11.86 -5.88
N GLY A 8 -11.01 12.75 -5.45
CA GLY A 8 -11.23 14.03 -6.11
C GLY A 8 -10.00 14.94 -6.13
N ALA A 9 -9.19 14.92 -5.07
CA ALA A 9 -7.92 15.65 -5.02
C ALA A 9 -6.88 15.05 -5.97
N ALA A 10 -6.78 13.72 -6.04
CA ALA A 10 -5.86 13.03 -6.95
C ALA A 10 -6.19 13.32 -8.42
N VAL A 11 -7.46 13.21 -8.81
CA VAL A 11 -7.96 13.55 -10.15
C VAL A 11 -7.66 15.01 -10.52
N LYS A 12 -7.80 15.94 -9.57
CA LYS A 12 -7.46 17.35 -9.83
C LYS A 12 -5.96 17.56 -10.02
N SER A 13 -5.14 16.87 -9.25
CA SER A 13 -3.69 17.02 -9.31
C SER A 13 -3.07 16.46 -10.57
N THR A 14 -3.71 15.48 -11.23
CA THR A 14 -3.19 14.91 -12.48
C THR A 14 -3.29 15.84 -13.68
N GLY A 15 -4.06 16.93 -13.61
CA GLY A 15 -4.02 18.04 -14.58
C GLY A 15 -4.57 17.77 -15.99
N GLY A 16 -4.79 16.50 -16.37
CA GLY A 16 -5.34 16.12 -17.68
C GLY A 16 -6.78 16.62 -17.91
N SER A 17 -7.15 16.77 -19.19
CA SER A 17 -8.52 17.10 -19.60
C SER A 17 -9.48 15.95 -19.31
N ASP A 18 -8.95 14.72 -19.38
CA ASP A 18 -9.66 13.47 -19.19
C ASP A 18 -8.89 12.57 -18.23
N VAL A 19 -9.62 11.85 -17.37
CA VAL A 19 -9.06 10.91 -16.40
C VAL A 19 -9.83 9.60 -16.44
N GLU A 20 -9.11 8.51 -16.70
CA GLU A 20 -9.63 7.16 -16.62
C GLU A 20 -9.27 6.53 -15.27
N VAL A 21 -10.23 5.84 -14.65
CA VAL A 21 -10.03 5.18 -13.36
C VAL A 21 -10.25 3.68 -13.53
N SER A 22 -9.27 2.89 -13.09
CA SER A 22 -9.28 1.43 -13.12
C SER A 22 -8.81 0.81 -11.79
N GLY A 23 -8.87 -0.53 -11.68
CA GLY A 23 -8.45 -1.29 -10.49
C GLY A 23 -9.61 -1.95 -9.74
N THR A 24 -9.35 -2.39 -8.50
CA THR A 24 -10.36 -2.99 -7.60
C THR A 24 -10.73 -1.99 -6.50
N PRO A 25 -11.73 -1.12 -6.71
CA PRO A 25 -12.02 -0.02 -5.79
C PRO A 25 -12.66 -0.45 -4.46
N ARG A 26 -12.88 -1.76 -4.26
CA ARG A 26 -13.53 -2.32 -3.07
C ARG A 26 -12.52 -3.05 -2.19
N ALA A 27 -12.47 -2.65 -0.93
CA ALA A 27 -11.50 -3.14 0.04
C ALA A 27 -11.75 -4.61 0.41
N ASP A 28 -13.01 -5.03 0.49
CA ASP A 28 -13.44 -6.42 0.73
C ASP A 28 -12.89 -7.39 -0.33
N ALA A 29 -12.99 -7.03 -1.61
CA ALA A 29 -12.52 -7.85 -2.71
C ALA A 29 -10.98 -7.99 -2.73
N LEU A 30 -10.26 -6.90 -2.41
CA LEU A 30 -8.81 -6.95 -2.23
C LEU A 30 -8.41 -7.82 -1.03
N ALA A 31 -9.08 -7.62 0.10
CA ALA A 31 -8.85 -8.39 1.32
C ALA A 31 -9.09 -9.87 1.10
N GLU A 32 -10.15 -10.26 0.38
CA GLU A 32 -10.42 -11.66 0.03
C GLU A 32 -9.26 -12.28 -0.77
N GLY A 33 -8.73 -11.55 -1.77
CA GLY A 33 -7.57 -11.96 -2.54
C GLY A 33 -6.32 -12.17 -1.69
N LEU A 34 -6.00 -11.18 -0.85
CA LEU A 34 -4.84 -11.22 0.06
C LEU A 34 -4.95 -12.34 1.10
N VAL A 35 -6.13 -12.56 1.68
CA VAL A 35 -6.40 -13.64 2.64
C VAL A 35 -6.28 -15.01 1.97
N ARG A 36 -6.81 -15.16 0.75
CA ARG A 36 -6.67 -16.40 -0.02
C ARG A 36 -5.20 -16.69 -0.33
N GLU A 37 -4.44 -15.69 -0.77
CA GLU A 37 -3.00 -15.82 -1.00
C GLU A 37 -2.27 -16.24 0.28
N ALA A 38 -2.53 -15.57 1.40
CA ALA A 38 -1.88 -15.89 2.68
C ALA A 38 -2.14 -17.34 3.14
N LYS A 39 -3.35 -17.86 2.92
CA LYS A 39 -3.73 -19.23 3.28
C LYS A 39 -3.12 -20.29 2.36
N GLN A 40 -2.90 -19.94 1.09
CA GLN A 40 -2.34 -20.84 0.08
C GLN A 40 -0.82 -20.75 -0.05
N TRP A 41 -0.22 -19.74 0.60
CA TRP A 41 1.20 -19.43 0.51
C TRP A 41 2.08 -20.61 0.93
N LYS A 42 3.16 -20.79 0.16
CA LYS A 42 4.21 -21.78 0.42
C LYS A 42 5.54 -21.06 0.48
N LYS A 43 6.45 -21.52 1.35
CA LYS A 43 7.76 -20.88 1.55
C LYS A 43 8.62 -20.74 0.27
N SER A 44 8.41 -21.61 -0.72
CA SER A 44 9.10 -21.54 -2.02
C SER A 44 8.52 -20.49 -2.97
N ASP A 45 7.36 -19.91 -2.64
CA ASP A 45 6.69 -18.90 -3.44
C ASP A 45 7.21 -17.51 -3.07
N LEU A 46 8.13 -17.03 -3.91
CA LEU A 46 8.78 -15.72 -3.78
C LEU A 46 8.02 -14.62 -4.56
N LEU A 47 6.99 -14.98 -5.32
CA LEU A 47 6.25 -14.06 -6.17
C LEU A 47 4.88 -13.78 -5.56
N HIS A 48 4.82 -12.72 -4.76
CA HIS A 48 3.56 -12.22 -4.24
C HIS A 48 2.79 -11.45 -5.32
N ASN A 49 1.50 -11.71 -5.45
CA ASN A 49 0.68 -10.97 -6.41
C ASN A 49 0.56 -9.51 -5.95
N SER A 50 0.66 -8.60 -6.91
CA SER A 50 0.35 -7.19 -6.68
C SER A 50 -1.11 -6.95 -7.04
N TYR A 51 -1.85 -6.41 -6.08
CA TYR A 51 -3.26 -6.05 -6.25
C TYR A 51 -3.39 -4.53 -6.37
N THR A 52 -3.86 -4.05 -7.52
CA THR A 52 -4.15 -2.63 -7.74
C THR A 52 -5.51 -2.29 -7.15
N GLY A 53 -5.50 -1.44 -6.12
CA GLY A 53 -6.73 -0.91 -5.54
C GLY A 53 -7.33 0.19 -6.41
N CYS A 54 -6.49 1.10 -6.89
CA CYS A 54 -6.92 2.15 -7.79
C CYS A 54 -5.76 2.58 -8.68
N ARG A 55 -6.05 2.79 -9.95
CA ARG A 55 -5.16 3.45 -10.89
C ARG A 55 -5.93 4.56 -11.59
N MET A 56 -5.32 5.73 -11.68
CA MET A 56 -5.85 6.89 -12.40
C MET A 56 -4.85 7.26 -13.48
N ASP A 57 -5.29 7.22 -14.72
CA ASP A 57 -4.51 7.62 -15.88
C ASP A 57 -5.12 8.91 -16.44
N ALA A 58 -4.31 9.96 -16.51
CA ALA A 58 -4.71 11.26 -17.01
C ALA A 58 -4.11 11.50 -18.39
N TYR A 59 -4.90 12.12 -19.25
CA TYR A 59 -4.56 12.31 -20.65
C TYR A 59 -4.62 13.78 -21.07
N GLU A 60 -3.77 14.15 -22.02
CA GLU A 60 -3.86 15.36 -22.82
C GLU A 60 -4.17 14.95 -24.26
N GLY A 61 -5.44 15.01 -24.65
CA GLY A 61 -5.90 14.37 -25.88
C GLY A 61 -5.78 12.85 -25.78
N GLU A 62 -5.00 12.23 -26.66
CA GLU A 62 -4.73 10.77 -26.63
C GLU A 62 -3.43 10.41 -25.88
N GLU A 63 -2.63 11.40 -25.47
CA GLU A 63 -1.34 11.16 -24.81
C GLU A 63 -1.50 11.03 -23.30
N LEU A 64 -0.92 9.98 -22.71
CA LEU A 64 -0.89 9.80 -21.26
C LEU A 64 0.04 10.83 -20.63
N SER A 65 -0.53 11.78 -19.89
CA SER A 65 0.18 12.88 -19.25
C SER A 65 0.53 12.61 -17.78
N GLY A 66 -0.14 11.64 -17.14
CA GLY A 66 0.20 11.24 -15.77
C GLY A 66 -0.52 9.99 -15.29
N THR A 67 0.09 9.31 -14.31
CA THR A 67 -0.51 8.14 -13.65
C THR A 67 -0.41 8.27 -12.15
N VAL A 68 -1.49 7.93 -11.46
CA VAL A 68 -1.52 7.63 -10.03
C VAL A 68 -1.81 6.15 -9.87
N ASP A 69 -0.96 5.41 -9.17
CA ASP A 69 -1.17 3.99 -8.87
C ASP A 69 -1.17 3.75 -7.36
N VAL A 70 -2.16 2.99 -6.90
CA VAL A 70 -2.34 2.58 -5.51
C VAL A 70 -2.45 1.06 -5.47
N SER A 71 -1.50 0.40 -4.83
CA SER A 71 -1.38 -1.06 -4.86
C SER A 71 -0.90 -1.67 -3.53
N VAL A 72 -1.25 -2.94 -3.34
CA VAL A 72 -0.90 -3.74 -2.15
C VAL A 72 -0.42 -5.13 -2.57
N LYS A 73 0.56 -5.67 -1.84
CA LYS A 73 1.02 -7.05 -1.96
C LYS A 73 1.53 -7.57 -0.62
N TRP A 74 1.73 -8.88 -0.50
CA TRP A 74 2.57 -9.41 0.58
C TRP A 74 4.04 -9.02 0.34
N SER A 75 4.71 -8.54 1.38
CA SER A 75 6.12 -8.15 1.28
C SER A 75 7.01 -9.39 1.31
N VAL A 76 8.10 -9.35 0.53
CA VAL A 76 9.19 -10.33 0.61
C VAL A 76 10.09 -10.09 1.83
N LEU A 77 10.01 -8.90 2.44
CA LEU A 77 10.75 -8.54 3.64
C LEU A 77 9.98 -9.02 4.86
N SER A 78 10.63 -9.77 5.75
CA SER A 78 10.01 -10.08 7.04
C SER A 78 10.23 -8.94 8.05
N VAL A 79 9.40 -8.85 9.08
CA VAL A 79 9.58 -7.89 10.19
C VAL A 79 10.96 -8.04 10.82
N GLY A 80 11.44 -9.27 11.03
CA GLY A 80 12.78 -9.50 11.58
C GLY A 80 13.92 -9.06 10.66
N MET A 81 13.67 -8.89 9.35
CA MET A 81 14.65 -8.29 8.43
C MET A 81 14.72 -6.76 8.60
N MET A 82 13.73 -6.11 9.23
CA MET A 82 13.76 -4.67 9.46
C MET A 82 14.75 -4.24 10.54
N ASP A 83 15.13 -5.17 11.41
CA ASP A 83 16.18 -4.96 12.41
C ASP A 83 17.59 -4.95 11.77
N ASP A 84 17.73 -5.39 10.51
CA ASP A 84 19.00 -5.30 9.78
C ASP A 84 19.36 -3.82 9.52
N PRO A 85 20.58 -3.37 9.88
CA PRO A 85 21.07 -2.01 9.63
C PRO A 85 20.93 -1.53 8.17
N LYS A 86 20.89 -2.44 7.20
CA LYS A 86 20.68 -2.11 5.78
C LYS A 86 19.23 -1.72 5.50
N ASN A 87 18.27 -2.41 6.11
CA ASN A 87 16.85 -2.18 5.91
C ASN A 87 16.32 -1.04 6.79
N SER A 88 16.86 -0.87 8.00
CA SER A 88 16.50 0.23 8.90
C SER A 88 16.89 1.63 8.38
N ARG A 89 17.82 1.71 7.42
CA ARG A 89 18.11 2.95 6.68
C ARG A 89 17.01 3.32 5.69
N THR A 90 16.27 2.33 5.20
CA THR A 90 15.25 2.48 4.16
C THR A 90 13.83 2.36 4.69
N TRP A 91 13.65 1.90 5.92
CA TRP A 91 12.36 1.74 6.58
C TRP A 91 12.44 2.30 8.00
N ARG A 92 11.58 3.27 8.29
CA ARG A 92 11.44 3.85 9.63
C ARG A 92 10.25 3.20 10.31
N GLN A 93 10.47 2.66 11.50
CA GLN A 93 9.39 2.17 12.33
C GLN A 93 8.57 3.35 12.86
N VAL A 94 7.25 3.34 12.61
CA VAL A 94 6.33 4.35 13.14
C VAL A 94 5.67 3.85 14.42
N ASN A 95 5.38 2.55 14.48
CA ASN A 95 4.93 1.86 15.69
C ASN A 95 5.24 0.35 15.60
N LYS A 96 4.76 -0.43 16.57
CA LYS A 96 5.03 -1.89 16.65
C LYS A 96 4.57 -2.69 15.41
N SER A 97 3.60 -2.19 14.66
CA SER A 97 2.96 -2.88 13.52
C SER A 97 3.17 -2.20 12.17
N VAL A 98 3.78 -1.01 12.13
CA VAL A 98 3.86 -0.17 10.93
C VAL A 98 5.25 0.40 10.71
N TYR A 99 5.73 0.26 9.47
CA TYR A 99 6.98 0.83 8.98
C TYR A 99 6.70 1.66 7.73
N VAL A 100 7.44 2.74 7.53
CA VAL A 100 7.32 3.59 6.34
C VAL A 100 8.67 3.76 5.67
N ALA A 101 8.69 3.75 4.35
CA ALA A 101 9.88 4.13 3.61
C ALA A 101 9.96 5.66 3.52
N PRO A 102 11.11 6.30 3.78
CA PRO A 102 11.34 7.66 3.31
C PRO A 102 11.22 7.67 1.78
N GLU A 103 10.77 8.78 1.21
CA GLU A 103 10.44 8.90 -0.22
C GLU A 103 11.57 8.35 -1.12
N GLN A 104 11.33 7.19 -1.73
CA GLN A 104 12.32 6.50 -2.54
C GLN A 104 12.14 6.87 -4.01
N GLY A 105 12.81 7.94 -4.43
CA GLY A 105 12.79 8.38 -5.83
C GLY A 105 11.48 9.06 -6.23
N PRO A 106 11.18 9.15 -7.54
CA PRO A 106 10.19 10.09 -8.06
C PRO A 106 8.78 9.72 -7.58
N ALA A 107 8.32 10.45 -6.57
CA ALA A 107 6.94 10.51 -6.10
C ALA A 107 6.31 9.17 -5.67
N ARG A 108 7.10 8.30 -5.02
CA ARG A 108 6.64 7.00 -4.49
C ARG A 108 6.69 6.98 -2.97
N MET A 109 5.62 6.50 -2.34
CA MET A 109 5.55 6.28 -0.89
C MET A 109 5.13 4.84 -0.61
N GLN A 110 5.74 4.25 0.43
CA GLN A 110 5.49 2.87 0.80
C GLN A 110 5.30 2.74 2.31
N LEU A 111 4.40 1.83 2.68
CA LEU A 111 4.09 1.48 4.07
C LEU A 111 4.06 -0.04 4.19
N LEU A 112 4.68 -0.58 5.23
CA LEU A 112 4.49 -1.97 5.64
C LEU A 112 3.59 -2.03 6.86
N ALA A 113 2.59 -2.92 6.83
CA ALA A 113 1.71 -3.19 7.95
C ALA A 113 1.70 -4.69 8.26
N THR A 114 1.94 -5.06 9.52
CA THR A 114 1.87 -6.45 9.95
C THR A 114 0.41 -6.91 9.98
N CYS A 115 0.10 -8.01 9.28
CA CYS A 115 -1.21 -8.65 9.34
C CYS A 115 -1.05 -10.17 9.35
N ALA A 116 -1.34 -10.79 10.50
CA ALA A 116 -1.40 -12.25 10.62
C ALA A 116 -2.80 -12.74 10.27
N VAL A 117 -2.92 -13.56 9.22
CA VAL A 117 -4.22 -14.07 8.74
C VAL A 117 -4.57 -15.37 9.50
N PRO A 118 -5.73 -15.44 10.19
CA PRO A 118 -6.16 -16.67 10.84
C PRO A 118 -6.26 -17.85 9.87
N GLY A 119 -5.62 -18.97 10.24
CA GLY A 119 -5.57 -20.19 9.43
C GLY A 119 -4.53 -20.18 8.30
N ALA A 120 -3.71 -19.13 8.17
CA ALA A 120 -2.53 -19.15 7.32
C ALA A 120 -1.40 -19.98 7.96
N ALA A 121 -0.44 -20.41 7.13
CA ALA A 121 0.72 -21.16 7.61
C ALA A 121 1.54 -20.35 8.62
N ALA A 122 2.15 -21.02 9.61
CA ALA A 122 2.96 -20.35 10.64
C ALA A 122 4.11 -19.51 10.04
N SER A 123 4.65 -19.92 8.89
CA SER A 123 5.68 -19.18 8.16
C SER A 123 5.17 -17.92 7.43
N GLN A 124 3.85 -17.79 7.23
CA GLN A 124 3.23 -16.52 6.84
C GLN A 124 3.09 -15.63 8.09
N SER A 125 2.68 -16.23 9.22
CA SER A 125 2.59 -15.53 10.51
C SER A 125 3.94 -15.11 11.10
N SER A 126 5.06 -15.68 10.62
CA SER A 126 6.43 -15.29 11.01
C SER A 126 6.87 -13.94 10.45
N GLY A 127 5.92 -13.14 9.97
CA GLY A 127 6.07 -11.70 9.86
C GLY A 127 6.31 -11.21 8.44
N LEU A 128 5.65 -11.75 7.41
CA LEU A 128 5.57 -11.06 6.13
C LEU A 128 4.46 -10.00 6.24
N PRO A 129 4.79 -8.70 6.35
CA PRO A 129 3.80 -7.65 6.38
C PRO A 129 3.21 -7.45 4.98
N LEU A 130 2.05 -6.79 4.94
CA LEU A 130 1.52 -6.22 3.71
C LEU A 130 2.38 -5.01 3.34
N GLN A 131 2.72 -4.89 2.06
CA GLN A 131 3.37 -3.72 1.48
C GLN A 131 2.35 -2.94 0.67
N PHE A 132 2.06 -1.74 1.15
CA PHE A 132 1.22 -0.76 0.48
C PHE A 132 2.09 0.26 -0.24
N GLU A 133 1.58 0.74 -1.37
CA GLU A 133 2.27 1.68 -2.22
C GLU A 133 1.31 2.68 -2.84
N VAL A 134 1.76 3.93 -2.89
CA VAL A 134 1.17 4.98 -3.71
C VAL A 134 2.29 5.61 -4.54
N SER A 135 2.06 5.70 -5.85
CA SER A 135 2.94 6.42 -6.77
C SER A 135 2.14 7.42 -7.59
N GLY A 136 2.75 8.55 -7.92
CA GLY A 136 2.17 9.53 -8.82
C GLY A 136 2.94 10.85 -8.79
N ALA A 137 3.67 11.15 -9.87
CA ALA A 137 4.54 12.32 -9.97
C ALA A 137 3.79 13.65 -9.80
N SER A 138 2.53 13.68 -10.21
CA SER A 138 1.63 14.82 -10.07
C SER A 138 1.14 15.05 -8.62
N LEU A 139 1.30 14.06 -7.74
CA LEU A 139 0.78 14.14 -6.37
C LEU A 139 1.78 14.85 -5.44
N GLY A 140 1.29 15.86 -4.73
CA GLY A 140 1.98 16.40 -3.55
C GLY A 140 2.20 15.32 -2.48
N ALA A 141 3.29 15.46 -1.72
CA ALA A 141 3.68 14.48 -0.70
C ALA A 141 2.58 14.22 0.35
N GLU A 142 1.87 15.27 0.78
CA GLU A 142 0.77 15.16 1.74
C GLU A 142 -0.36 14.27 1.19
N LEU A 143 -0.81 14.53 -0.05
CA LEU A 143 -1.87 13.74 -0.67
C LEU A 143 -1.45 12.28 -0.90
N ARG A 144 -0.18 12.02 -1.22
CA ARG A 144 0.34 10.65 -1.30
C ARG A 144 0.28 9.93 0.04
N TRP A 145 0.65 10.58 1.14
CA TRP A 145 0.53 9.99 2.47
C TRP A 145 -0.92 9.75 2.88
N GLU A 146 -1.82 10.68 2.59
CA GLU A 146 -3.25 10.55 2.87
C GLU A 146 -3.88 9.37 2.13
N LEU A 147 -3.57 9.22 0.84
CA LEU A 147 -4.01 8.09 0.02
C LEU A 147 -3.46 6.76 0.57
N LEU A 148 -2.16 6.73 0.87
CA LEU A 148 -1.49 5.53 1.38
C LEU A 148 -2.06 5.09 2.74
N ARG A 149 -2.30 6.05 3.64
CA ARG A 149 -2.92 5.81 4.95
C ARG A 149 -4.34 5.26 4.81
N ALA A 150 -5.19 5.96 4.05
CA ALA A 150 -6.59 5.58 3.88
C ALA A 150 -6.72 4.19 3.24
N PHE A 151 -5.85 3.90 2.26
CA PHE A 151 -5.80 2.62 1.59
C PHE A 151 -5.37 1.50 2.55
N ALA A 152 -4.25 1.67 3.25
CA ALA A 152 -3.74 0.68 4.20
C ALA A 152 -4.75 0.39 5.31
N GLN A 153 -5.38 1.43 5.86
CA GLN A 153 -6.42 1.29 6.87
C GLN A 153 -7.61 0.50 6.33
N SER A 154 -8.19 0.90 5.19
CA SER A 154 -9.37 0.23 4.64
C SER A 154 -9.13 -1.25 4.35
N VAL A 155 -7.98 -1.60 3.78
CA VAL A 155 -7.67 -3.01 3.45
C VAL A 155 -7.43 -3.83 4.73
N THR A 156 -6.69 -3.29 5.69
CA THR A 156 -6.38 -4.04 6.93
C THR A 156 -7.58 -4.21 7.86
N GLU A 157 -8.54 -3.27 7.84
CA GLU A 157 -9.83 -3.41 8.52
C GLU A 157 -10.65 -4.60 7.97
N GLU A 158 -10.67 -4.78 6.65
CA GLU A 158 -11.42 -5.86 5.98
C GLU A 158 -10.75 -7.23 6.08
N MET A 159 -9.42 -7.27 6.24
CA MET A 159 -8.66 -8.53 6.22
C MET A 159 -8.88 -9.44 7.44
N GLY A 160 -9.44 -8.93 8.53
CA GLY A 160 -9.66 -9.72 9.75
C GLY A 160 -8.36 -10.26 10.36
N CYS A 161 -7.30 -9.45 10.36
CA CYS A 161 -6.00 -9.81 10.95
C CYS A 161 -6.17 -10.20 12.44
N ALA A 162 -5.48 -11.24 12.89
CA ALA A 162 -5.54 -11.72 14.28
C ALA A 162 -5.14 -10.62 15.29
N THR A 163 -4.19 -9.78 14.90
CA THR A 163 -3.89 -8.51 15.58
C THR A 163 -3.90 -7.43 14.52
N PRO A 164 -4.97 -6.61 14.45
CA PRO A 164 -5.06 -5.54 13.46
C PRO A 164 -3.91 -4.54 13.63
N PRO A 165 -3.22 -4.16 12.54
CA PRO A 165 -2.21 -3.12 12.60
C PRO A 165 -2.85 -1.77 12.91
N VAL A 166 -2.20 -0.99 13.76
CA VAL A 166 -2.65 0.38 14.06
C VAL A 166 -2.01 1.31 13.04
N ILE A 167 -2.75 1.73 12.02
CA ILE A 167 -2.28 2.72 11.05
C ILE A 167 -2.41 4.13 11.66
N PRO A 168 -1.31 4.87 11.89
CA PRO A 168 -1.38 6.20 12.49
C PRO A 168 -2.13 7.20 11.61
N SER A 169 -2.90 8.10 12.24
CA SER A 169 -3.58 9.20 11.54
C SER A 169 -2.59 10.16 10.88
N VAL A 170 -1.41 10.36 11.47
CA VAL A 170 -0.32 11.14 10.91
C VAL A 170 0.87 10.22 10.67
N LEU A 171 1.22 10.01 9.40
CA LEU A 171 2.46 9.34 9.03
C LEU A 171 3.57 10.40 8.99
N PRO A 172 4.77 10.09 9.51
CA PRO A 172 5.84 11.08 9.56
C PRO A 172 6.20 11.49 8.14
N VAL A 173 5.98 12.76 7.82
CA VAL A 173 6.53 13.38 6.62
C VAL A 173 8.04 13.33 6.77
N ALA A 174 8.75 12.79 5.77
CA ALA A 174 10.19 12.67 5.82
C ALA A 174 10.81 14.05 6.16
N ALA A 175 11.57 14.10 7.25
CA ALA A 175 12.43 15.23 7.61
C ALA A 175 13.75 15.16 6.82
#